data_AF-A0A7G6TTC5-F1
#
_entry.id   AF-A0A7G6TTC5-F1
#
_cell.length_a   1.000
_cell.length_b   1.000
_cell.length_c   1.000
_cell.angle_alpha   90.00
_cell.angle_beta   90.00
_cell.angle_gamma   90.00
#
_symmetry.space_group_name_H-M   'P 1'
#
loop_
_entity.id
_entity.type
_entity.pdbx_description
1 polymer ?
#
loop_
_entity_poly.entity_id
_entity_poly.type
_entity_poly.pdbx_seq_one_letter_code
_entity_poly.pdbx_strand_id
1 'polypeptide(L)'
;MPKRDDYYQGAMGISEFADVQGEVGRQTDRGAAIISSSFVEEHLRYAIDRSFVDLSERTSSRLFEGTGPLSTFHSRILLGFALGMYDQQTREEMIIISRIRNFFAHTIKAIDFNDATIAQLCAELGFPSRYMALYQIDQGNRWKFELSCRFCRSIVVNASRSEKPTFAGGGKTSFEALAEARYAAELHGRSVALPHVPSRTSDR
;
A
#
# COMPACT_ATOMS: atom_id res chain seq x y z
N MET A 1 -3.89 10.71 24.76
CA MET A 1 -3.42 10.10 23.50
C MET A 1 -2.37 9.06 23.85
N PRO A 2 -2.44 7.82 23.35
CA PRO A 2 -1.40 6.81 23.58
C PRO A 2 -0.05 7.29 23.01
N LYS A 3 1.07 6.77 23.54
CA LYS A 3 2.42 7.14 23.06
C LYS A 3 2.62 6.65 21.62
N ARG A 4 3.38 7.38 20.81
CA ARG A 4 3.61 7.08 19.38
C ARG A 4 4.11 5.65 19.15
N ASP A 5 4.97 5.12 20.02
CA ASP A 5 5.46 3.73 19.93
C ASP A 5 4.39 2.67 20.24
N ASP A 6 3.45 2.96 21.15
CA ASP A 6 2.31 2.08 21.46
C ASP A 6 1.34 2.00 20.27
N TYR A 7 1.21 3.10 19.51
CA TYR A 7 0.44 3.14 18.27
C TYR A 7 1.06 2.18 17.23
N TYR A 8 2.38 2.22 17.00
CA TYR A 8 3.02 1.37 15.97
C TYR A 8 3.17 -0.10 16.34
N GLN A 9 3.36 -0.44 17.62
CA GLN A 9 3.41 -1.84 18.04
C GLN A 9 2.05 -2.53 17.93
N GLY A 10 0.94 -1.79 18.07
CA GLY A 10 -0.42 -2.29 17.78
C GLY A 10 -0.80 -2.21 16.29
N ALA A 11 -0.38 -1.14 15.59
CA ALA A 11 -0.90 -0.79 14.26
C ALA A 11 -0.34 -1.58 13.06
N MET A 12 0.54 -2.55 13.33
CA MET A 12 1.12 -3.42 12.31
C MET A 12 0.58 -4.85 12.34
N GLY A 13 -0.43 -5.11 13.18
CA GLY A 13 -1.09 -6.40 13.31
C GLY A 13 -2.03 -6.74 12.14
N ILE A 14 -2.30 -8.04 11.97
CA ILE A 14 -3.33 -8.55 11.04
C ILE A 14 -4.73 -8.15 11.52
N SER A 15 -4.94 -8.00 12.83
CA SER A 15 -6.23 -7.63 13.43
C SER A 15 -6.67 -6.21 13.11
N GLU A 16 -5.78 -5.22 13.30
CA GLU A 16 -6.12 -3.81 13.01
C GLU A 16 -6.36 -3.59 11.52
N PHE A 17 -5.67 -4.33 10.65
CA PHE A 17 -5.98 -4.31 9.22
C PHE A 17 -7.41 -4.72 8.93
N ALA A 18 -7.89 -5.80 9.54
CA ALA A 18 -9.27 -6.25 9.37
C ALA A 18 -10.26 -5.19 9.86
N ASP A 19 -9.96 -4.52 10.97
CA ASP A 19 -10.78 -3.43 11.51
C ASP A 19 -10.81 -2.22 10.57
N VAL A 20 -9.64 -1.80 10.05
CA VAL A 20 -9.52 -0.70 9.07
C VAL A 20 -10.25 -1.04 7.78
N GLN A 21 -10.17 -2.29 7.28
CA GLN A 21 -10.93 -2.71 6.09
C GLN A 21 -12.44 -2.70 6.36
N GLY A 22 -12.88 -3.16 7.54
CA GLY A 22 -14.28 -3.09 7.95
C GLY A 22 -14.79 -1.66 8.09
N GLU A 23 -13.94 -0.71 8.50
CA GLU A 23 -14.24 0.72 8.52
C GLU A 23 -14.33 1.30 7.10
N VAL A 24 -13.32 1.06 6.27
CA VAL A 24 -13.30 1.51 4.85
C VAL A 24 -14.55 1.06 4.11
N GLY A 25 -15.00 -0.18 4.31
CA GLY A 25 -16.21 -0.71 3.67
C GLY A 25 -17.50 0.06 4.01
N ARG A 26 -17.55 0.72 5.18
CA ARG A 26 -18.71 1.52 5.63
C ARG A 26 -18.63 2.99 5.21
N GLN A 27 -17.54 3.40 4.58
CA GLN A 27 -17.29 4.80 4.23
C GLN A 27 -17.80 5.13 2.82
N THR A 28 -18.09 6.42 2.63
CA THR A 28 -18.24 7.02 1.29
C THR A 28 -16.97 6.82 0.48
N ASP A 29 -17.05 6.93 -0.85
CA ASP A 29 -15.88 6.79 -1.73
C ASP A 29 -14.75 7.76 -1.36
N ARG A 30 -15.08 9.01 -1.01
CA ARG A 30 -14.11 9.98 -0.48
C ARG A 30 -13.46 9.48 0.82
N GLY A 31 -14.27 8.99 1.77
CA GLY A 31 -13.78 8.46 3.04
C GLY A 31 -12.87 7.25 2.83
N ALA A 32 -13.29 6.31 1.99
CA ALA A 32 -12.52 5.12 1.63
C ALA A 32 -11.17 5.49 0.98
N ALA A 33 -11.16 6.48 0.08
CA ALA A 33 -9.94 6.97 -0.56
C ALA A 33 -8.96 7.59 0.45
N ILE A 34 -9.45 8.45 1.34
CA ILE A 34 -8.63 9.13 2.35
C ILE A 34 -8.08 8.11 3.36
N ILE A 35 -8.93 7.25 3.92
CA ILE A 35 -8.53 6.29 4.95
C ILE A 35 -7.54 5.27 4.39
N SER A 36 -7.84 4.64 3.25
CA SER A 36 -6.96 3.63 2.65
C SER A 36 -5.59 4.18 2.28
N SER A 37 -5.54 5.39 1.69
CA SER A 37 -4.26 6.01 1.33
C SER A 37 -3.46 6.46 2.55
N SER A 38 -4.12 6.99 3.58
CA SER A 38 -3.47 7.37 4.84
C SER A 38 -2.84 6.15 5.51
N PHE A 39 -3.50 4.99 5.43
CA PHE A 39 -2.97 3.75 5.96
C PHE A 39 -1.69 3.29 5.25
N VAL A 40 -1.62 3.40 3.92
CA VAL A 40 -0.40 3.13 3.15
C VAL A 40 0.71 4.11 3.53
N GLU A 41 0.38 5.40 3.59
CA GLU A 41 1.32 6.47 3.92
C GLU A 41 1.94 6.28 5.32
N GLU A 42 1.14 5.88 6.30
CA GLU A 42 1.60 5.65 7.67
C GLU A 42 2.51 4.42 7.78
N HIS A 43 2.18 3.34 7.07
CA HIS A 43 3.04 2.15 7.01
C HIS A 43 4.37 2.45 6.30
N LEU A 44 4.36 3.27 5.26
CA LEU A 44 5.58 3.70 4.57
C LEU A 44 6.44 4.57 5.46
N ARG A 45 5.83 5.52 6.17
CA ARG A 45 6.53 6.33 7.17
C ARG A 45 7.20 5.43 8.21
N TYR A 46 6.45 4.50 8.80
CA TYR A 46 6.96 3.58 9.80
C TYR A 46 8.12 2.74 9.27
N ALA A 47 7.99 2.18 8.06
CA ALA A 47 9.03 1.36 7.47
C ALA A 47 10.33 2.15 7.22
N ILE A 48 10.21 3.42 6.79
CA ILE A 48 11.36 4.32 6.62
C ILE A 48 12.01 4.62 7.97
N ASP A 49 11.22 4.97 9.00
CA ASP A 49 11.73 5.28 10.34
C ASP A 49 12.51 4.09 10.92
N ARG A 50 12.02 2.86 10.72
CA ARG A 50 12.72 1.62 11.09
C ARG A 50 14.00 1.33 10.31
N SER A 51 14.20 1.99 9.16
CA SER A 51 15.42 1.85 8.36
C SER A 51 16.53 2.79 8.84
N PHE A 52 16.21 3.77 9.68
CA PHE A 52 17.18 4.69 10.27
C PHE A 52 17.84 4.11 11.52
N VAL A 53 18.87 4.79 12.02
CA VAL A 53 19.37 4.57 13.38
C VAL A 53 18.30 4.97 14.40
N ASP A 54 18.40 4.53 15.65
CA ASP A 54 17.47 4.94 16.69
C ASP A 54 17.47 6.47 16.83
N LEU A 55 16.38 7.10 16.36
CA LEU A 55 16.21 8.54 16.42
C LEU A 55 15.51 8.92 17.72
N SER A 56 15.94 10.00 18.35
CA SER A 56 15.13 10.63 19.39
C SER A 56 13.80 11.11 18.81
N GLU A 57 12.74 11.11 19.61
CA GLU A 57 11.39 11.57 19.20
C GLU A 57 11.44 12.96 18.56
N ARG A 58 12.24 13.88 19.11
CA ARG A 58 12.46 15.22 18.56
C ARG A 58 13.06 15.19 17.15
N THR A 59 14.01 14.29 16.90
CA THR A 59 14.66 14.17 15.59
C THR A 59 13.72 13.53 14.58
N SER A 60 13.01 12.45 14.95
CA SER A 60 12.01 11.83 14.09
C SER A 60 10.89 12.81 13.73
N SER A 61 10.35 13.57 14.70
CA SER A 61 9.35 14.62 14.45
C SER A 61 9.83 15.68 13.45
N ARG A 62 11.08 16.17 13.60
CA ARG A 62 11.65 17.16 12.64
C ARG A 62 11.83 16.61 11.22
N LEU A 63 11.90 15.30 11.05
CA LEU A 63 12.00 14.67 9.73
C LEU A 63 10.62 14.48 9.10
N PHE A 64 9.66 13.95 9.86
CA PHE A 64 8.38 13.46 9.32
C PHE A 64 7.19 14.41 9.48
N GLU A 65 7.32 15.52 10.21
CA GLU A 65 6.21 16.41 10.54
C GLU A 65 6.44 17.85 10.07
N GLY A 66 5.37 18.62 9.94
CA GLY A 66 5.42 20.04 9.57
C GLY A 66 6.18 20.28 8.25
N THR A 67 7.26 21.07 8.33
CA THR A 67 8.13 21.40 7.19
C THR A 67 9.33 20.46 7.06
N GLY A 68 9.31 19.31 7.75
CA GLY A 68 10.34 18.30 7.65
C GLY A 68 10.49 17.73 6.24
N PRO A 69 11.69 17.27 5.85
CA PRO A 69 11.96 16.78 4.50
C PRO A 69 11.13 15.56 4.09
N LEU A 70 10.64 14.78 5.06
CA LEU A 70 9.82 13.60 4.88
C LEU A 70 8.39 13.82 5.38
N SER A 71 7.90 15.06 5.41
CA SER A 71 6.55 15.37 5.88
C SER A 71 5.45 15.02 4.89
N THR A 72 5.78 14.87 3.61
CA THR A 72 4.80 14.55 2.56
C THR A 72 4.86 13.08 2.15
N PHE A 73 3.71 12.54 1.75
CA PHE A 73 3.64 11.20 1.17
C PHE A 73 4.62 11.04 -0.01
N HIS A 74 4.67 12.04 -0.91
CA HIS A 74 5.54 11.99 -2.08
C HIS A 74 7.02 11.89 -1.71
N SER A 75 7.50 12.71 -0.76
CA SER A 75 8.89 12.63 -0.28
C SER A 75 9.21 11.24 0.29
N ARG A 76 8.27 10.63 1.01
CA ARG A 76 8.41 9.27 1.56
C ARG A 76 8.44 8.21 0.45
N ILE A 77 7.62 8.36 -0.60
CA ILE A 77 7.64 7.47 -1.77
C ILE A 77 9.01 7.50 -2.46
N LEU A 78 9.59 8.69 -2.64
CA LEU A 78 10.90 8.81 -3.26
C LEU A 78 12.00 8.19 -2.40
N LEU A 79 11.98 8.46 -1.09
CA LEU A 79 12.99 7.91 -0.19
C LEU A 79 12.87 6.38 -0.07
N GLY A 80 11.67 5.83 0.13
CA GLY A 80 11.48 4.38 0.25
C GLY A 80 11.94 3.63 -1.00
N PHE A 81 11.68 4.19 -2.19
CA PHE A 81 12.22 3.66 -3.44
C PHE A 81 13.74 3.72 -3.49
N ALA A 82 14.34 4.86 -3.12
CA ALA A 82 15.80 5.03 -3.10
C ALA A 82 16.50 4.09 -2.10
N LEU A 83 15.82 3.72 -1.01
CA LEU A 83 16.27 2.74 -0.03
C LEU A 83 16.09 1.29 -0.49
N GLY A 84 15.53 1.04 -1.69
CA GLY A 84 15.31 -0.29 -2.22
C GLY A 84 14.21 -1.08 -1.52
N MET A 85 13.27 -0.40 -0.83
CA MET A 85 12.19 -1.06 -0.09
C MET A 85 11.15 -1.71 -1.01
N TYR A 86 11.04 -1.21 -2.25
CA TYR A 86 10.10 -1.70 -3.25
C TYR A 86 10.55 -1.29 -4.66
N ASP A 87 9.94 -1.92 -5.65
CA ASP A 87 10.26 -1.74 -7.07
C ASP A 87 9.58 -0.51 -7.71
N GLN A 88 9.90 -0.32 -8.99
CA GLN A 88 9.34 0.75 -9.82
C GLN A 88 7.81 0.70 -9.86
N GLN A 89 7.23 -0.50 -10.03
CA GLN A 89 5.79 -0.69 -10.13
C GLN A 89 5.09 -0.22 -8.85
N THR A 90 5.57 -0.63 -7.68
CA THR A 90 5.01 -0.22 -6.39
C THR A 90 5.13 1.28 -6.16
N ARG A 91 6.24 1.90 -6.62
CA ARG A 91 6.39 3.36 -6.56
C ARG A 91 5.33 4.07 -7.40
N GLU A 92 5.11 3.62 -8.62
CA GLU A 92 4.10 4.18 -9.54
C GLU A 92 2.69 4.05 -8.98
N GLU A 93 2.36 2.89 -8.39
CA GLU A 93 1.10 2.66 -7.69
C GLU A 93 0.85 3.69 -6.59
N MET A 94 1.84 3.92 -5.71
CA MET A 94 1.69 4.90 -4.62
C MET A 94 1.58 6.34 -5.13
N ILE A 95 2.22 6.67 -6.26
CA ILE A 95 2.05 7.98 -6.91
C ILE A 95 0.61 8.15 -7.40
N ILE A 96 0.04 7.13 -8.07
CA ILE A 96 -1.35 7.16 -8.55
C ILE A 96 -2.32 7.23 -7.37
N ILE A 97 -2.11 6.44 -6.32
CA ILE A 97 -2.89 6.50 -5.06
C ILE A 97 -2.88 7.91 -4.48
N SER A 98 -1.71 8.57 -4.43
CA SER A 98 -1.59 9.95 -3.95
C SER A 98 -2.39 10.93 -4.80
N ARG A 99 -2.36 10.80 -6.14
CA ARG A 99 -3.15 11.62 -7.08
C ARG A 99 -4.65 11.45 -6.84
N ILE A 100 -5.12 10.20 -6.75
CA ILE A 100 -6.54 9.88 -6.49
C ILE A 100 -6.99 10.49 -5.16
N ARG A 101 -6.25 10.27 -4.07
CA ARG A 101 -6.55 10.87 -2.76
C ARG A 101 -6.64 12.39 -2.83
N ASN A 102 -5.65 13.04 -3.44
CA ASN A 102 -5.61 14.50 -3.53
C ASN A 102 -6.82 15.04 -4.32
N PHE A 103 -7.23 14.35 -5.38
CA PHE A 103 -8.44 14.72 -6.12
C PHE A 103 -9.70 14.63 -5.25
N PHE A 104 -9.85 13.55 -4.47
CA PHE A 104 -10.94 13.42 -3.49
C PHE A 104 -10.93 14.50 -2.40
N ALA A 105 -9.75 14.86 -1.91
CA ALA A 105 -9.58 15.83 -0.82
C ALA A 105 -9.79 17.28 -1.24
N HIS A 106 -9.41 17.65 -2.46
CA HIS A 106 -9.47 19.03 -2.94
C HIS A 106 -10.72 19.35 -3.78
N THR A 107 -11.51 18.36 -4.16
CA THR A 107 -12.77 18.59 -4.89
C THR A 107 -13.90 18.89 -3.92
N ILE A 108 -14.47 20.10 -4.00
CA ILE A 108 -15.58 20.54 -3.14
C ILE A 108 -16.88 19.77 -3.46
N LYS A 109 -17.13 19.49 -4.75
CA LYS A 109 -18.32 18.78 -5.19
C LYS A 109 -18.33 17.34 -4.68
N ALA A 110 -19.51 16.74 -4.56
CA ALA A 110 -19.63 15.31 -4.35
C ALA A 110 -19.11 14.58 -5.60
N ILE A 111 -18.14 13.69 -5.40
CA ILE A 111 -17.53 12.84 -6.43
C ILE A 111 -17.36 11.44 -5.86
N ASP A 112 -17.26 10.46 -6.74
CA ASP A 112 -17.12 9.04 -6.43
C ASP A 112 -16.02 8.42 -7.31
N PHE A 113 -15.80 7.11 -7.18
CA PHE A 113 -14.78 6.42 -7.99
C PHE A 113 -15.14 6.28 -9.49
N ASN A 114 -16.34 6.69 -9.92
CA ASN A 114 -16.76 6.70 -11.32
C ASN A 114 -16.63 8.09 -11.96
N ASP A 115 -16.19 9.12 -11.22
CA ASP A 115 -15.75 10.38 -11.83
C ASP A 115 -14.70 10.10 -12.90
N ALA A 116 -14.84 10.73 -14.07
CA ALA A 116 -14.00 10.45 -15.24
C ALA A 116 -12.49 10.54 -14.93
N THR A 117 -12.09 11.51 -14.10
CA THR A 117 -10.68 11.69 -13.74
C THR A 117 -10.19 10.58 -12.83
N ILE A 118 -10.98 10.21 -11.82
CA ILE A 118 -10.63 9.14 -10.88
C ILE A 118 -10.64 7.78 -11.58
N ALA A 119 -11.65 7.52 -12.40
CA ALA A 119 -11.77 6.28 -13.17
C ALA A 119 -10.55 6.06 -14.08
N GLN A 120 -10.08 7.12 -14.74
CA GLN A 120 -8.86 7.07 -15.56
C GLN A 120 -7.63 6.72 -14.71
N LEU A 121 -7.47 7.36 -13.55
CA LEU A 121 -6.37 7.04 -12.63
C LEU A 121 -6.46 5.60 -12.12
N CYS A 122 -7.66 5.09 -11.81
CA CYS A 122 -7.85 3.70 -11.41
C CYS A 122 -7.48 2.70 -12.50
N ALA A 123 -7.64 3.06 -13.77
CA ALA A 123 -7.22 2.24 -14.91
C ALA A 123 -5.69 2.22 -15.11
N GLU A 124 -4.97 3.24 -14.63
CA GLU A 124 -3.50 3.29 -14.65
C GLU A 124 -2.86 2.37 -13.58
N LEU A 125 -3.63 1.86 -12.62
CA LEU A 125 -3.13 0.93 -11.60
C LEU A 125 -2.78 -0.43 -12.23
N GLY A 126 -1.53 -0.84 -12.08
CA GLY A 126 -0.97 -2.07 -12.62
C GLY A 126 -1.29 -3.32 -11.80
N PHE A 127 -1.34 -3.24 -10.46
CA PHE A 127 -1.68 -4.38 -9.59
C PHE A 127 -3.10 -4.89 -9.85
N PRO A 128 -4.14 -4.04 -9.90
CA PRO A 128 -5.50 -4.49 -10.21
C PRO A 128 -5.59 -5.03 -11.62
N SER A 129 -4.96 -4.38 -12.60
CA SER A 129 -4.91 -4.85 -13.99
C SER A 129 -4.32 -6.25 -14.10
N ARG A 130 -3.21 -6.51 -13.41
CA ARG A 130 -2.58 -7.83 -13.37
C ARG A 130 -3.44 -8.86 -12.64
N TYR A 131 -4.06 -8.48 -11.53
CA TYR A 131 -4.96 -9.34 -10.76
C TYR A 131 -6.17 -9.75 -11.60
N MET A 132 -6.78 -8.80 -12.31
CA MET A 132 -7.88 -9.03 -13.25
C MET A 132 -7.48 -10.01 -14.35
N ALA A 133 -6.31 -9.85 -14.96
CA ALA A 133 -5.83 -10.75 -16.01
C ALA A 133 -5.63 -12.19 -15.52
N LEU A 134 -5.22 -12.37 -14.27
CA LEU A 134 -4.97 -13.70 -13.68
C LEU A 134 -6.24 -14.39 -13.18
N TYR A 135 -7.16 -13.63 -12.59
CA TYR A 135 -8.31 -14.18 -11.85
C TYR A 135 -9.67 -13.87 -12.47
N GLN A 136 -9.71 -13.02 -13.51
CA GLN A 136 -10.94 -12.61 -14.21
C GLN A 136 -11.98 -11.96 -13.27
N ILE A 137 -11.51 -11.21 -12.27
CA ILE A 137 -12.36 -10.51 -11.30
C ILE A 137 -12.23 -9.00 -11.52
N ASP A 138 -13.33 -8.33 -11.87
CA ASP A 138 -13.46 -6.86 -11.83
C ASP A 138 -14.65 -6.49 -10.92
N GLN A 139 -14.43 -5.61 -9.96
CA GLN A 139 -15.43 -5.13 -9.00
C GLN A 139 -15.51 -3.60 -9.00
N GLY A 140 -15.08 -2.96 -10.09
CA GLY A 140 -15.14 -1.51 -10.28
C GLY A 140 -13.95 -0.74 -9.70
N ASN A 141 -13.96 0.58 -9.90
CA ASN A 141 -12.81 1.46 -9.65
C ASN A 141 -12.44 1.57 -8.17
N ARG A 142 -13.43 1.57 -7.26
CA ARG A 142 -13.19 1.55 -5.82
C ARG A 142 -12.38 0.33 -5.41
N TRP A 143 -12.77 -0.86 -5.88
CA TRP A 143 -12.05 -2.09 -5.59
C TRP A 143 -10.63 -2.08 -6.15
N LYS A 144 -10.42 -1.54 -7.36
CA LYS A 144 -9.08 -1.39 -7.95
C LYS A 144 -8.18 -0.56 -7.04
N PHE A 145 -8.68 0.60 -6.60
CA PHE A 145 -7.96 1.48 -5.69
C PHE A 145 -7.65 0.81 -4.33
N GLU A 146 -8.64 0.18 -3.70
CA GLU A 146 -8.47 -0.51 -2.41
C GLU A 146 -7.51 -1.71 -2.54
N LEU A 147 -7.55 -2.43 -3.66
CA LEU A 147 -6.62 -3.51 -3.94
C LEU A 147 -5.17 -3.00 -4.05
N SER A 148 -4.93 -1.92 -4.80
CA SER A 148 -3.61 -1.30 -4.88
C SER A 148 -3.10 -0.82 -3.52
N CYS A 149 -3.96 -0.20 -2.69
CA CYS A 149 -3.59 0.20 -1.34
C CYS A 149 -3.16 -1.00 -0.48
N ARG A 150 -3.91 -2.11 -0.54
CA ARG A 150 -3.57 -3.35 0.18
C ARG A 150 -2.23 -3.93 -0.26
N PHE A 151 -1.98 -3.98 -1.56
CA PHE A 151 -0.70 -4.46 -2.10
C PHE A 151 0.47 -3.58 -1.68
N CYS A 152 0.37 -2.27 -1.86
CA CYS A 152 1.42 -1.33 -1.47
C CYS A 152 1.76 -1.46 0.03
N ARG A 153 0.73 -1.54 0.88
CA ARG A 153 0.92 -1.73 2.33
C ARG A 153 1.62 -3.05 2.64
N SER A 154 1.19 -4.17 2.04
CA SER A 154 1.85 -5.48 2.25
C SER A 154 3.32 -5.45 1.87
N ILE A 155 3.66 -4.87 0.71
CA ILE A 155 5.04 -4.75 0.23
C ILE A 155 5.89 -3.94 1.22
N VAL A 156 5.39 -2.79 1.65
CA VAL A 156 6.09 -1.90 2.58
C VAL A 156 6.28 -2.54 3.97
N VAL A 157 5.26 -3.25 4.49
CA VAL A 157 5.36 -3.98 5.76
C VAL A 157 6.39 -5.09 5.69
N ASN A 158 6.49 -5.77 4.56
CA ASN A 158 7.47 -6.83 4.39
C ASN A 158 8.90 -6.29 4.30
N ALA A 159 9.08 -5.14 3.67
CA ALA A 159 10.38 -4.48 3.59
C ALA A 159 10.90 -4.04 4.97
N SER A 160 10.02 -3.71 5.93
CA SER A 160 10.43 -3.34 7.30
C SER A 160 10.85 -4.54 8.17
N ARG A 161 10.50 -5.76 7.75
CA ARG A 161 10.81 -7.02 8.44
C ARG A 161 12.07 -7.72 7.93
N SER A 162 12.49 -7.42 6.69
CA SER A 162 13.74 -7.94 6.14
C SER A 162 14.96 -7.25 6.75
N GLU A 163 16.06 -8.00 6.93
CA GLU A 163 17.37 -7.40 7.20
C GLU A 163 17.73 -6.39 6.09
N LYS A 164 18.51 -5.35 6.43
CA LYS A 164 18.82 -4.21 5.56
C LYS A 164 19.16 -4.69 4.13
N PRO A 165 18.47 -4.19 3.08
CA PRO A 165 18.73 -4.64 1.73
C PRO A 165 20.18 -4.35 1.35
N THR A 166 20.94 -5.41 1.08
CA THR A 166 22.25 -5.29 0.44
C THR A 166 22.01 -4.90 -1.02
N PHE A 167 22.82 -3.99 -1.55
CA PHE A 167 22.84 -3.59 -2.98
C PHE A 167 23.27 -4.79 -3.85
N ALA A 168 22.40 -5.78 -3.98
CA ALA A 168 22.48 -6.89 -4.90
C ALA A 168 21.04 -7.32 -5.16
N GLY A 169 20.60 -7.17 -6.41
CA GLY A 169 19.20 -7.17 -6.81
C GLY A 169 18.36 -8.33 -6.27
N GLY A 170 17.14 -8.00 -5.89
CA GLY A 170 16.13 -8.98 -5.48
C GLY A 170 15.24 -8.49 -4.35
N GLY A 171 14.70 -7.28 -4.42
CA GLY A 171 13.54 -6.93 -3.59
C GLY A 171 12.42 -7.95 -3.89
N LYS A 172 11.71 -8.40 -2.86
CA LYS A 172 10.59 -9.36 -3.00
C LYS A 172 9.71 -8.95 -4.17
N THR A 173 9.62 -9.83 -5.17
CA THR A 173 8.91 -9.52 -6.41
C THR A 173 7.42 -9.26 -6.14
N SER A 174 6.76 -8.49 -7.00
CA SER A 174 5.30 -8.31 -7.01
C SER A 174 4.50 -9.63 -6.92
N PHE A 175 5.12 -10.75 -7.28
CA PHE A 175 4.59 -12.11 -7.15
C PHE A 175 4.50 -12.64 -5.70
N GLU A 176 5.46 -12.31 -4.83
CA GLU A 176 5.44 -12.75 -3.42
C GLU A 176 4.41 -11.95 -2.62
N ALA A 177 4.24 -10.67 -2.94
CA ALA A 177 3.15 -9.85 -2.42
C ALA A 177 1.77 -10.34 -2.90
N LEU A 178 1.67 -10.84 -4.15
CA LEU A 178 0.48 -11.52 -4.68
C LEU A 178 0.12 -12.79 -3.90
N ALA A 179 1.11 -13.56 -3.44
CA ALA A 179 0.87 -14.76 -2.64
C ALA A 179 0.40 -14.44 -1.21
N GLU A 180 0.94 -13.41 -0.57
CA GLU A 180 0.49 -12.98 0.77
C GLU A 180 -0.87 -12.28 0.74
N ALA A 181 -1.17 -11.47 -0.27
CA ALA A 181 -2.50 -10.87 -0.43
C ALA A 181 -3.59 -11.92 -0.68
N ARG A 182 -3.23 -13.02 -1.34
CA ARG A 182 -4.10 -14.19 -1.50
C ARG A 182 -4.36 -14.92 -0.18
N TYR A 183 -3.34 -15.07 0.66
CA TYR A 183 -3.51 -15.63 2.02
C TYR A 183 -4.46 -14.77 2.89
N ALA A 184 -4.39 -13.44 2.74
CA ALA A 184 -5.33 -12.53 3.38
C ALA A 184 -6.77 -12.61 2.80
N ALA A 185 -6.92 -12.97 1.52
CA ALA A 185 -8.24 -13.18 0.90
C ALA A 185 -8.90 -14.50 1.33
N GLU A 186 -8.11 -15.55 1.60
CA GLU A 186 -8.57 -16.85 2.08
C GLU A 186 -9.17 -16.77 3.51
N LEU A 187 -8.72 -15.82 4.34
CA LEU A 187 -9.32 -15.51 5.66
C LEU A 187 -10.76 -14.98 5.59
N HIS A 188 -11.25 -14.59 4.40
CA HIS A 188 -12.62 -14.09 4.19
C HIS A 188 -13.58 -15.11 3.54
N GLY A 189 -13.24 -16.41 3.54
CA GLY A 189 -14.20 -17.49 3.35
C GLY A 189 -14.77 -17.68 1.95
N ARG A 190 -14.16 -17.13 0.90
CA ARG A 190 -14.50 -17.48 -0.50
C ARG A 190 -13.48 -18.48 -1.04
N SER A 191 -13.85 -19.76 -1.05
CA SER A 191 -13.10 -20.80 -1.75
C SER A 191 -13.23 -20.57 -3.25
N VAL A 192 -12.13 -20.19 -3.90
CA VAL A 192 -11.99 -20.24 -5.36
C VAL A 192 -10.79 -21.13 -5.65
N ALA A 193 -10.98 -22.18 -6.43
CA ALA A 193 -9.96 -23.18 -6.72
C ALA A 193 -8.71 -22.55 -7.35
N LEU A 194 -7.52 -22.95 -6.86
CA LEU A 194 -6.23 -22.68 -7.49
C LEU A 194 -6.28 -23.04 -9.00
N PRO A 195 -5.96 -22.15 -9.95
CA PRO A 195 -5.48 -22.61 -11.24
C PRO A 195 -4.04 -23.13 -11.08
N HIS A 196 -3.75 -24.23 -11.79
CA HIS A 196 -2.46 -24.91 -11.77
C HIS A 196 -1.34 -23.96 -12.21
N VAL A 197 -0.38 -23.71 -11.31
CA VAL A 197 0.88 -23.04 -11.67
C VAL A 197 1.73 -24.07 -12.42
N PRO A 198 2.09 -23.87 -13.70
CA PRO A 198 3.04 -24.76 -14.36
C PRO A 198 4.40 -24.59 -13.67
N SER A 199 4.95 -25.71 -13.20
CA SER A 199 6.30 -25.76 -12.65
C SER A 199 7.27 -25.23 -13.70
N ARG A 200 8.14 -24.29 -13.31
CA ARG A 200 9.32 -23.96 -14.12
C ARG A 200 10.16 -25.23 -14.21
N THR A 201 10.05 -25.96 -15.30
CA THR A 201 11.10 -26.90 -15.69
C THR A 201 12.34 -26.07 -15.97
N SER A 202 13.38 -26.33 -15.19
CA SER A 202 14.73 -25.88 -15.48
C SER A 202 15.20 -26.62 -16.72
N ASP A 203 15.04 -26.02 -17.89
CA ASP A 203 15.79 -26.47 -19.05
C ASP A 203 17.16 -25.78 -19.05
N ARG A 204 18.16 -26.66 -18.99
CA ARG A 204 19.58 -26.40 -19.20
C ARG A 204 19.85 -26.05 -20.66
#